data_AF-A0A498HBL2-F1
#
_entry.id   AF-A0A498HBL2-F1
#
_cell.length_a   1.000
_cell.length_b   1.000
_cell.length_c   1.000
_cell.angle_alpha   90.00
_cell.angle_beta   90.00
_cell.angle_gamma   90.00
#
_symmetry.space_group_name_H-M   'P 1'
#
loop_
_entity.id
_entity.type
_entity.pdbx_description
1 polymer ?
#
loop_
_entity_poly.entity_id
_entity_poly.type
_entity_poly.pdbx_seq_one_letter_code
_entity_poly.pdbx_strand_id
1 'polypeptide(L)'
;MGIAAAIGVLSPFPFYYWLWSYPQTWVELCGKGRDPCKVMAYVSHFLKLIQFLSLFSVSTFSWPPPLYFWPLIAFGQFLNFRVYQLLGESGTYYGVRFGKNIPWVTEFPFGYVKDPQYVGSILSLFACVSLVPFQYILLWTLGYVAMIYLESKEDPATRAKPRS
;
A
#
# COMPACT_ATOMS: atom_id res chain seq x y z
N MET A 1 0.97 15.35 -21.63
CA MET A 1 0.67 14.79 -20.31
C MET A 1 -0.04 13.45 -20.49
N GLY A 2 0.51 12.35 -19.98
CA GLY A 2 -0.09 11.03 -20.15
C GLY A 2 -1.25 10.83 -19.17
N ILE A 3 -2.49 11.10 -19.59
CA ILE A 3 -3.71 10.83 -18.80
C ILE A 3 -3.78 9.33 -18.45
N ALA A 4 -3.41 8.46 -19.38
CA ALA A 4 -3.33 7.02 -19.15
C ALA A 4 -2.40 6.65 -17.97
N ALA A 5 -1.25 7.32 -17.84
CA ALA A 5 -0.35 7.10 -16.72
C ALA A 5 -0.97 7.54 -15.38
N ALA A 6 -1.73 8.65 -15.37
CA ALA A 6 -2.43 9.10 -14.17
C ALA A 6 -3.52 8.10 -13.73
N ILE A 7 -4.30 7.58 -14.68
CA ILE A 7 -5.30 6.53 -14.44
C ILE A 7 -4.64 5.28 -13.88
N GLY A 8 -3.55 4.82 -14.50
CA GLY A 8 -2.84 3.63 -14.06
C GLY A 8 -2.21 3.78 -12.69
N VAL A 9 -1.63 4.95 -12.37
CA VAL A 9 -1.13 5.29 -11.02
C VAL A 9 -2.26 5.28 -9.98
N LEU A 10 -3.48 5.72 -10.32
CA LEU A 10 -4.59 5.71 -9.37
C LEU A 10 -5.32 4.37 -9.25
N SER A 11 -5.10 3.44 -10.18
CA SER A 11 -5.91 2.24 -10.34
C SER A 11 -6.15 1.38 -9.09
N PRO A 12 -5.22 1.24 -8.11
CA PRO A 12 -5.50 0.41 -6.93
C PRO A 12 -6.37 1.09 -5.89
N PHE A 13 -6.40 2.42 -5.82
CA PHE A 13 -7.08 3.12 -4.72
C PHE A 13 -8.60 2.92 -4.72
N PRO A 14 -9.31 2.95 -5.87
CA PRO A 14 -10.72 2.58 -5.90
C PRO A 14 -10.97 1.15 -5.42
N PHE A 15 -10.09 0.21 -5.76
CA PHE A 15 -10.18 -1.17 -5.31
C PHE A 15 -9.99 -1.26 -3.79
N TYR A 16 -8.95 -0.64 -3.24
CA TYR A 16 -8.71 -0.63 -1.79
C TYR A 16 -9.84 0.05 -1.02
N TYR A 17 -10.34 1.18 -1.52
CA TYR A 17 -11.49 1.87 -0.95
C TYR A 17 -12.73 0.97 -0.89
N TRP A 18 -13.04 0.26 -1.98
CA TRP A 18 -14.17 -0.68 -2.03
C TRP A 18 -14.00 -1.82 -1.03
N LEU A 19 -12.82 -2.46 -1.00
CA LEU A 19 -12.54 -3.54 -0.05
C LEU A 19 -12.61 -3.11 1.40
N TRP A 20 -12.13 -1.90 1.71
CA TRP A 20 -12.17 -1.35 3.06
C TRP A 20 -13.60 -1.02 3.49
N SER A 21 -14.39 -0.42 2.59
CA SER A 21 -15.74 0.09 2.90
C SER A 21 -16.81 -0.99 2.87
N TYR A 22 -16.65 -2.00 2.01
CA TYR A 22 -17.64 -3.06 1.77
C TYR A 22 -16.99 -4.46 1.77
N PRO A 23 -16.26 -4.86 2.82
CA PRO A 23 -15.45 -6.08 2.81
C PRO A 23 -16.26 -7.35 2.58
N GLN A 24 -17.52 -7.40 3.02
CA GLN A 24 -18.37 -8.58 2.82
C GLN A 24 -18.67 -8.85 1.35
N THR A 25 -18.84 -7.80 0.53
CA THR A 25 -19.07 -7.95 -0.92
C THR A 25 -17.88 -8.64 -1.60
N TRP A 26 -16.65 -8.39 -1.11
CA TRP A 26 -15.45 -9.07 -1.60
C TRP A 26 -15.35 -10.51 -1.12
N VAL A 27 -15.66 -10.76 0.15
CA VAL A 27 -15.66 -12.12 0.73
C VAL A 27 -16.66 -13.01 -0.02
N GLU A 28 -17.86 -12.50 -0.29
CA GLU A 28 -18.89 -13.18 -1.07
C GLU A 28 -18.44 -13.42 -2.52
N LEU A 29 -17.82 -12.42 -3.17
CA LEU A 29 -17.32 -12.53 -4.54
C LEU A 29 -16.16 -13.55 -4.67
N CYS A 30 -15.31 -13.67 -3.64
CA CYS A 30 -14.28 -14.71 -3.60
C CYS A 30 -14.88 -16.13 -3.53
N GLY A 31 -16.08 -16.26 -2.97
CA GLY A 31 -16.78 -17.52 -2.81
C GLY A 31 -16.20 -18.44 -1.74
N LYS A 32 -16.81 -19.61 -1.57
CA LYS A 32 -16.40 -20.60 -0.57
C LYS A 32 -15.08 -21.29 -0.97
N GLY A 33 -14.17 -21.43 -0.01
CA GLY A 33 -12.92 -22.20 -0.17
C GLY A 33 -11.72 -21.41 -0.73
N ARG A 34 -11.88 -20.12 -1.03
CA ARG A 34 -10.76 -19.22 -1.38
C ARG A 34 -10.49 -18.27 -0.24
N ASP A 35 -9.22 -18.00 0.01
CA ASP A 35 -8.81 -16.99 1.00
C ASP A 35 -8.94 -15.58 0.39
N PRO A 36 -9.83 -14.71 0.91
CA PRO A 36 -10.03 -13.36 0.38
C PRO A 36 -8.76 -12.49 0.44
N CYS A 37 -7.88 -12.72 1.42
CA CYS A 37 -6.59 -12.02 1.53
C CYS A 37 -5.68 -12.41 0.37
N LYS A 38 -5.64 -13.70 0.04
CA LYS A 38 -4.78 -14.23 -1.04
C LYS A 38 -5.25 -13.72 -2.40
N VAL A 39 -6.55 -13.73 -2.63
CA VAL A 39 -7.14 -13.20 -3.87
C VAL A 39 -6.89 -11.70 -3.97
N MET A 40 -7.09 -10.94 -2.88
CA MET A 40 -6.78 -9.51 -2.83
C MET A 40 -5.29 -9.27 -3.12
N ALA A 41 -4.39 -10.09 -2.58
CA ALA A 41 -2.97 -9.99 -2.84
C ALA A 41 -2.68 -10.12 -4.33
N TYR A 42 -3.20 -11.14 -5.03
CA TYR A 42 -2.99 -11.29 -6.48
C TYR A 42 -3.49 -10.09 -7.29
N VAL A 43 -4.72 -9.62 -7.01
CA VAL A 43 -5.26 -8.43 -7.67
C VAL A 43 -4.41 -7.19 -7.38
N SER A 44 -3.94 -7.05 -6.14
CA SER A 44 -3.08 -5.93 -5.74
C SER A 44 -1.72 -5.97 -6.43
N HIS A 45 -1.11 -7.14 -6.62
CA HIS A 45 0.14 -7.27 -7.36
C HIS A 45 -0.05 -6.91 -8.84
N PHE A 46 -1.17 -7.34 -9.44
CA PHE A 46 -1.51 -6.96 -10.81
C PHE A 46 -1.72 -5.45 -10.96
N LEU A 47 -2.48 -4.82 -10.05
CA LEU A 47 -2.68 -3.37 -10.04
C LEU A 47 -1.37 -2.62 -9.76
N LYS A 48 -0.50 -3.16 -8.89
CA LYS A 48 0.84 -2.59 -8.64
C LYS A 48 1.73 -2.64 -9.88
N LEU A 49 1.66 -3.72 -10.66
CA LEU A 49 2.35 -3.82 -11.94
C LEU A 49 1.85 -2.75 -12.91
N ILE A 50 0.53 -2.53 -13.00
CA ILE A 50 -0.05 -1.44 -13.80
C ILE A 50 0.48 -0.08 -13.31
N GLN A 51 0.53 0.17 -12.00
CA GLN A 51 1.09 1.41 -11.45
C GLN A 51 2.55 1.60 -11.87
N PHE A 52 3.38 0.57 -11.77
CA PHE A 52 4.80 0.65 -12.15
C PHE A 52 4.99 0.87 -13.66
N LEU A 53 4.25 0.15 -14.51
CA LEU A 53 4.30 0.37 -15.96
C LEU A 53 3.85 1.79 -16.33
N SER A 54 2.81 2.29 -15.66
CA SER A 54 2.31 3.64 -15.85
C SER A 54 3.35 4.69 -15.46
N LEU A 55 4.01 4.52 -14.31
CA LEU A 55 5.07 5.41 -13.86
C LEU A 55 6.28 5.35 -14.81
N PHE A 56 6.68 4.15 -15.21
CA PHE A 56 7.81 3.93 -16.11
C PHE A 56 7.60 4.57 -17.48
N SER A 57 6.37 4.50 -18.04
CA SER A 57 6.04 5.09 -19.34
C SER A 57 6.20 6.61 -19.42
N VAL A 58 6.24 7.29 -18.27
CA VAL A 58 6.44 8.74 -18.16
C VAL A 58 7.76 9.11 -17.49
N SER A 59 8.59 8.12 -17.13
CA SER A 59 9.87 8.32 -16.48
C SER A 59 10.95 8.74 -17.47
N THR A 60 11.91 9.52 -17.00
CA THR A 60 13.16 9.80 -17.70
C THR A 60 14.30 9.09 -17.00
N PHE A 61 15.19 8.46 -17.78
CA PHE A 61 16.36 7.80 -17.22
C PHE A 61 17.41 8.86 -16.87
N SER A 62 17.80 8.94 -15.59
CA SER A 62 18.94 9.72 -15.15
C SER A 62 19.88 8.84 -14.32
N TRP A 63 21.17 8.84 -14.70
CA TRP A 63 22.21 8.09 -14.01
C TRP A 63 23.47 8.95 -13.85
N PRO A 64 24.11 8.97 -12.66
CA PRO A 64 23.67 8.32 -11.42
C PRO A 64 22.45 9.00 -10.79
N PRO A 65 21.64 8.30 -9.98
CA PRO A 65 20.55 8.93 -9.25
C PRO A 65 21.12 9.90 -8.19
N PRO A 66 20.35 10.92 -7.76
CA PRO A 66 20.74 11.82 -6.70
C PRO A 66 21.08 11.09 -5.39
N LEU A 67 21.95 11.66 -4.57
CA LEU A 67 22.39 11.05 -3.31
C LEU A 67 21.23 10.72 -2.35
N TYR A 68 20.15 11.52 -2.35
CA TYR A 68 18.98 11.28 -1.52
C TYR A 68 18.18 10.03 -1.92
N PHE A 69 18.37 9.51 -3.14
CA PHE A 69 17.64 8.34 -3.66
C PHE A 69 17.88 7.13 -2.75
N TRP A 70 19.15 6.85 -2.45
CA TRP A 70 19.59 5.65 -1.73
C TRP A 70 19.02 5.53 -0.31
N PRO A 71 19.13 6.53 0.58
CA PRO A 71 18.55 6.43 1.92
C PRO A 71 17.03 6.36 1.89
N LEU A 72 16.36 7.12 1.00
CA LEU A 72 14.90 7.11 0.90
C LEU A 72 14.36 5.77 0.42
N ILE A 73 14.94 5.21 -0.64
CA ILE A 73 14.51 3.91 -1.16
C ILE A 73 14.83 2.79 -0.16
N ALA A 74 16.02 2.81 0.46
CA ALA A 74 16.43 1.78 1.40
C ALA A 74 15.54 1.78 2.65
N PHE A 75 15.31 2.96 3.25
CA PHE A 75 14.47 3.05 4.44
C PHE A 75 13.00 2.78 4.12
N GLY A 76 12.51 3.28 2.98
CA GLY A 76 11.14 3.03 2.53
C GLY A 76 10.85 1.55 2.31
N GLN A 77 11.75 0.84 1.63
CA GLN A 77 11.63 -0.61 1.41
C GLN A 77 11.82 -1.41 2.71
N PHE A 78 12.72 -0.98 3.59
CA PHE A 78 12.87 -1.59 4.91
C PHE A 78 11.57 -1.55 5.73
N LEU A 79 10.87 -0.42 5.76
CA LEU A 79 9.57 -0.31 6.42
C LEU A 79 8.54 -1.28 5.83
N ASN A 80 8.42 -1.32 4.50
CA ASN A 80 7.49 -2.22 3.81
C ASN A 80 7.81 -3.71 4.10
N PHE A 81 9.09 -4.07 4.07
CA PHE A 81 9.53 -5.43 4.38
C PHE A 81 9.22 -5.81 5.83
N ARG A 82 9.51 -4.92 6.78
CA ARG A 82 9.23 -5.15 8.21
C ARG A 82 7.73 -5.29 8.50
N VAL A 83 6.89 -4.49 7.86
CA VAL A 83 5.42 -4.66 7.92
C VAL A 83 5.02 -6.06 7.48
N TYR A 84 5.49 -6.49 6.31
CA TYR A 84 5.12 -7.81 5.77
C TYR A 84 5.68 -8.95 6.63
N GLN A 85 6.88 -8.80 7.18
CA GLN A 85 7.47 -9.79 8.10
C GLN A 85 6.64 -9.96 9.38
N LEU A 86 6.08 -8.87 9.92
CA LEU A 86 5.34 -8.88 11.18
C LEU A 86 3.88 -9.30 11.02
N LEU A 87 3.21 -8.79 9.97
CA LEU A 87 1.77 -9.00 9.74
C LEU A 87 1.47 -10.16 8.78
N GLY A 88 2.45 -10.55 7.96
CA GLY A 88 2.27 -11.47 6.85
C GLY A 88 1.29 -10.95 5.81
N GLU A 89 0.93 -11.83 4.88
CA GLU A 89 -0.04 -11.54 3.82
C GLU A 89 -1.41 -11.16 4.39
N SER A 90 -1.91 -11.92 5.39
CA SER A 90 -3.25 -11.69 5.91
C SER A 90 -3.39 -10.36 6.65
N GLY A 91 -2.39 -9.92 7.41
CA GLY A 91 -2.46 -8.60 8.05
C GLY A 91 -2.21 -7.44 7.08
N THR A 92 -1.46 -7.68 6.00
CA THR A 92 -1.22 -6.66 4.96
C THR A 92 -2.42 -6.47 4.03
N TYR A 93 -3.16 -7.53 3.73
CA TYR A 93 -4.29 -7.53 2.80
C TYR A 93 -5.63 -7.65 3.53
N TYR A 94 -5.88 -6.73 4.46
CA TYR A 94 -7.18 -6.51 5.11
C TYR A 94 -7.81 -7.73 5.79
N GLY A 95 -7.01 -8.68 6.29
CA GLY A 95 -7.52 -9.88 6.94
C GLY A 95 -8.50 -9.61 8.07
N VAL A 96 -8.27 -8.57 8.88
CA VAL A 96 -9.21 -8.15 9.94
C VAL A 96 -10.59 -7.81 9.36
N ARG A 97 -10.63 -7.08 8.23
CA ARG A 97 -11.87 -6.72 7.53
C ARG A 97 -12.59 -7.93 6.94
N PHE A 98 -11.82 -8.95 6.54
CA PHE A 98 -12.36 -10.22 6.03
C PHE A 98 -12.66 -11.25 7.14
N GLY A 99 -12.67 -10.83 8.41
CA GLY A 99 -13.05 -11.67 9.55
C GLY A 99 -11.94 -12.57 10.10
N LYS A 100 -10.68 -12.36 9.69
CA LYS A 100 -9.54 -13.08 10.27
C LYS A 100 -9.08 -12.43 11.56
N ASN A 101 -8.66 -13.25 12.50
CA ASN A 101 -8.00 -12.80 13.71
C ASN A 101 -6.50 -12.55 13.45
N ILE A 102 -6.12 -11.29 13.24
CA ILE A 102 -4.73 -10.88 12.99
C ILE A 102 -4.19 -10.25 14.28
N PRO A 103 -3.03 -10.67 14.80
CA PRO A 103 -2.50 -10.12 16.04
C PRO A 103 -2.18 -8.62 15.93
N TRP A 104 -2.42 -7.88 17.01
CA TRP A 104 -1.93 -6.51 17.13
C TRP A 104 -0.43 -6.50 17.42
N VAL A 105 0.35 -5.81 16.58
CA VAL A 105 1.81 -5.75 16.68
C VAL A 105 2.24 -4.33 17.09
N THR A 106 3.12 -4.24 18.09
CA THR A 106 3.69 -2.98 18.57
C THR A 106 5.18 -2.84 18.26
N GLU A 107 5.82 -3.91 17.79
CA GLU A 107 7.20 -3.90 17.34
C GLU A 107 7.44 -2.85 16.26
N PHE A 108 8.67 -2.36 16.16
CA PHE A 108 9.04 -1.43 15.10
C PHE A 108 8.70 -2.06 13.72
N PRO A 109 7.95 -1.34 12.86
CA PRO A 109 7.66 0.10 12.91
C PRO A 109 6.33 0.56 13.56
N PHE A 110 5.41 -0.34 13.91
CA PHE A 110 4.04 0.00 14.33
C PHE A 110 3.93 0.81 15.63
N GLY A 111 4.91 0.70 16.53
CA GLY A 111 4.97 1.51 17.77
C GLY A 111 5.43 2.96 17.59
N TYR A 112 5.93 3.32 16.41
CA TYR A 112 6.58 4.62 16.16
C TYR A 112 5.97 5.40 15.00
N VAL A 113 5.48 4.68 13.99
CA VAL A 113 4.96 5.25 12.75
C VAL A 113 3.54 4.76 12.55
N LYS A 114 2.61 5.69 12.34
CA LYS A 114 1.26 5.36 11.87
C LYS A 114 1.34 4.94 10.42
N ASP A 115 0.73 3.81 10.10
CA ASP A 115 0.66 3.25 8.74
C ASP A 115 2.03 3.11 8.04
N PRO A 116 2.96 2.36 8.66
CA PRO A 116 4.35 2.30 8.23
C PRO A 116 4.54 1.79 6.79
N GLN A 117 3.59 1.01 6.26
CA GLN A 117 3.59 0.56 4.88
C GLN A 117 3.37 1.72 3.89
N TYR A 118 2.38 2.57 4.17
CA TYR A 118 2.11 3.73 3.32
C TYR A 118 3.25 4.74 3.43
N VAL A 119 3.78 4.97 4.62
CA VAL A 119 4.97 5.82 4.81
C VAL A 119 6.17 5.29 4.02
N GLY A 120 6.48 4.00 4.13
CA GLY A 120 7.58 3.37 3.38
C GLY A 120 7.39 3.47 1.86
N SER A 121 6.15 3.31 1.40
CA SER A 121 5.81 3.48 -0.01
C SER A 121 5.94 4.93 -0.49
N ILE A 122 5.52 5.92 0.30
CA ILE A 122 5.68 7.34 -0.01
C ILE A 122 7.17 7.72 -0.07
N LEU A 123 7.99 7.28 0.90
CA LEU A 123 9.44 7.51 0.85
C LEU A 123 10.08 6.93 -0.42
N SER A 124 9.64 5.75 -0.84
CA SER A 124 10.10 5.12 -2.08
C SER A 124 9.71 5.93 -3.32
N LEU A 125 8.53 6.57 -3.34
CA LEU A 125 8.13 7.46 -4.43
C LEU A 125 8.96 8.73 -4.46
N PHE A 126 9.23 9.32 -3.28
CA PHE A 126 10.06 10.52 -3.15
C PHE A 126 11.54 10.26 -3.42
N ALA A 127 12.01 9.01 -3.37
CA ALA A 127 13.32 8.68 -3.92
C ALA A 127 13.37 8.97 -5.44
N CYS A 128 12.25 8.78 -6.14
CA CYS A 128 12.17 8.81 -7.60
C CYS A 128 11.84 10.19 -8.21
N VAL A 129 11.85 11.31 -7.46
CA VAL A 129 11.48 12.64 -8.00
C VAL A 129 12.38 13.12 -9.13
N SER A 130 13.63 12.68 -9.20
CA SER A 130 14.53 12.98 -10.33
C SER A 130 14.30 12.11 -11.57
N LEU A 131 13.52 11.03 -11.43
CA LEU A 131 13.26 10.04 -12.48
C LEU A 131 11.85 10.19 -13.06
N VAL A 132 10.91 10.68 -12.25
CA VAL A 132 9.49 10.72 -12.58
C VAL A 132 8.96 12.14 -12.43
N PRO A 133 8.16 12.64 -13.38
CA PRO A 133 7.52 13.94 -13.23
C PRO A 133 6.69 14.02 -11.94
N PHE A 134 6.91 15.10 -11.17
CA PHE A 134 6.39 15.26 -9.82
C PHE A 134 4.88 15.05 -9.70
N GLN A 135 4.09 15.44 -10.71
CA GLN A 135 2.63 15.28 -10.68
C GLN A 135 2.19 13.82 -10.49
N TYR A 136 2.92 12.84 -11.02
CA TYR A 136 2.57 11.43 -10.86
C TYR A 136 2.98 10.88 -9.48
N ILE A 137 4.10 11.35 -8.94
CA ILE A 137 4.52 11.06 -7.55
C ILE A 137 3.50 11.65 -6.57
N LEU A 138 3.10 12.90 -6.79
CA LEU A 138 2.09 13.57 -5.97
C LEU A 138 0.77 12.82 -6.03
N LEU A 139 0.30 12.44 -7.21
CA LEU A 139 -0.96 11.72 -7.38
C LEU A 139 -0.98 10.37 -6.65
N TRP A 140 0.10 9.59 -6.76
CA TRP A 140 0.24 8.32 -6.03
C TRP A 140 0.27 8.57 -4.52
N THR A 141 1.04 9.57 -4.08
CA THR A 141 1.14 9.95 -2.66
C THR A 141 -0.21 10.36 -2.08
N LEU A 142 -0.99 11.16 -2.82
CA LEU A 142 -2.34 11.55 -2.41
C LEU A 142 -3.27 10.35 -2.27
N GLY A 143 -3.15 9.35 -3.15
CA GLY A 143 -3.89 8.10 -2.99
C GLY A 143 -3.53 7.36 -1.70
N TYR A 144 -2.25 7.28 -1.34
CA TYR A 144 -1.83 6.70 -0.05
C TYR A 144 -2.34 7.53 1.14
N VAL A 145 -2.26 8.86 1.08
CA VAL A 145 -2.78 9.74 2.14
C VAL A 145 -4.30 9.58 2.28
N ALA A 146 -5.04 9.43 1.18
CA ALA A 146 -6.47 9.18 1.21
C ALA A 146 -6.79 7.84 1.92
N MET A 147 -5.99 6.80 1.66
CA MET A 147 -6.12 5.52 2.37
C MET A 147 -5.78 5.65 3.85
N ILE A 148 -4.67 6.30 4.22
CA ILE A 148 -4.32 6.60 5.62
C ILE A 148 -5.49 7.31 6.33
N TYR A 149 -6.07 8.33 5.69
CA TYR A 149 -7.19 9.07 6.25
C TYR A 149 -8.44 8.18 6.40
N LEU A 150 -8.75 7.35 5.40
CA LEU A 150 -9.86 6.40 5.46
C LEU A 150 -9.68 5.40 6.61
N GLU A 151 -8.48 4.83 6.74
CA GLU A 151 -8.17 3.83 7.75
C GLU A 151 -8.08 4.41 9.15
N SER A 152 -7.71 5.69 9.28
CA SER A 152 -7.69 6.39 10.58
C SER A 152 -9.05 6.52 11.26
N LYS A 153 -10.14 6.38 10.50
CA LYS A 153 -11.53 6.42 10.99
C LYS A 153 -12.02 5.06 11.51
N GLU A 154 -11.17 4.04 11.47
CA GLU A 154 -11.50 2.73 12.03
C GLU A 154 -11.84 2.82 13.52
N ASP A 155 -12.94 2.18 13.90
CA ASP A 155 -13.32 1.99 15.30
C ASP A 155 -12.23 1.17 16.02
N PRO A 156 -11.54 1.74 17.02
CA PRO A 156 -10.53 1.03 17.79
C PRO A 156 -11.06 -0.25 18.46
N ALA A 157 -12.36 -0.34 18.74
CA ALA A 157 -12.97 -1.54 19.35
C ALA A 157 -12.98 -2.74 18.39
N THR A 158 -12.87 -2.52 17.08
CA THR A 158 -12.79 -3.58 16.06
C THR A 158 -11.38 -4.11 15.84
N ARG A 159 -10.37 -3.50 16.49
CA ARG A 159 -8.98 -3.93 16.40
C ARG A 159 -8.75 -5.20 17.19
N ALA A 160 -7.85 -6.04 16.69
CA ALA A 160 -7.42 -7.21 17.43
C ALA A 160 -6.71 -6.82 18.74
N LYS A 161 -6.81 -7.69 19.74
CA LYS A 161 -6.12 -7.50 21.01
C LYS A 161 -4.62 -7.81 20.86
N PRO A 162 -3.74 -7.17 21.66
CA PRO A 162 -2.32 -7.53 21.71
C PRO A 162 -2.15 -9.02 22.00
N ARG A 163 -1.14 -9.66 21.38
CA ARG A 163 -0.69 -10.97 21.85
C ARG A 163 -0.10 -10.76 23.25
N SER A 164 -0.64 -11.49 24.23
CA SER A 164 -0.14 -11.56 25.61
C SER A 164 1.24 -12.20 25.68
#